data_AF-A0A067NNG1-F1
#
_entry.id   AF-A0A067NNG1-F1
#
_cell.length_a   1.000
_cell.length_b   1.000
_cell.length_c   1.000
_cell.angle_alpha   90.00
_cell.angle_beta   90.00
_cell.angle_gamma   90.00
#
_symmetry.space_group_name_H-M   'P 1'
#
loop_
_entity.id
_entity.type
_entity.pdbx_description
1 polymer ?
#
loop_
_entity_poly.entity_id
_entity_poly.type
_entity_poly.pdbx_seq_one_letter_code
_entity_poly.pdbx_strand_id
1 'polypeptide(L)'
;FVVVSILNTRHQTPVAKRTVNPVYAAKDATFDYPLYLSLADKLGVVEFIVWDKDLMSKDYLGEVSLPLEDWFVDRANGTDRAFAFDDSGNQPFSINLDSTRANTHATGSVKVKLGFVSPNPAIPVDFHDVFSELVKRSRPSLVSAPPVLTFASC
;
A
#
# COMPACT_ATOMS: atom_id res chain seq x y z
N PHE A 1 0.77 12.81 12.19
CA PHE A 1 1.66 11.66 11.93
C PHE A 1 0.93 10.66 11.05
N VAL A 2 1.68 9.81 10.35
CA VAL A 2 1.13 8.76 9.49
C VAL A 2 1.45 7.40 10.08
N VAL A 3 0.44 6.54 10.12
CA VAL A 3 0.56 5.12 10.41
C VAL A 3 0.59 4.39 9.09
N VAL A 4 1.52 3.46 8.92
CA VAL A 4 1.60 2.58 7.75
C VAL A 4 1.35 1.15 8.21
N SER A 5 0.38 0.46 7.61
CA SER A 5 0.15 -0.97 7.84
C SER A 5 0.28 -1.76 6.55
N ILE A 6 0.95 -2.90 6.65
CA ILE A 6 0.97 -3.94 5.64
C ILE A 6 0.85 -5.28 6.35
N LEU A 7 -0.13 -6.10 5.94
CA LEU A 7 -0.47 -7.34 6.64
C LEU A 7 -0.73 -7.11 8.14
N ASN A 8 0.06 -7.73 9.02
CA ASN A 8 -0.03 -7.60 10.48
C ASN A 8 1.01 -6.64 11.05
N THR A 9 1.84 -6.01 10.19
CA THR A 9 2.92 -5.13 10.61
C THR A 9 2.47 -3.70 10.52
N ARG A 10 2.66 -2.95 11.61
CA ARG A 10 2.26 -1.56 11.73
C ARG A 10 3.47 -0.72 12.10
N HIS A 11 3.74 0.28 11.30
CA HIS A 11 4.76 1.30 11.53
C HIS A 11 4.12 2.67 11.74
N GLN A 12 4.87 3.57 12.36
CA GLN A 12 4.42 4.93 12.62
C GLN A 12 5.58 5.90 12.41
N THR A 13 5.29 6.98 11.70
CA THR A 13 6.20 8.13 11.56
C THR A 13 6.19 9.01 12.81
N PRO A 14 7.26 9.80 13.04
CA PRO A 14 7.26 10.82 14.09
C PRO A 14 6.10 11.81 13.96
N VAL A 15 5.74 12.46 15.07
CA VAL A 15 4.74 13.52 15.03
C VAL A 15 5.37 14.79 14.47
N ALA A 16 4.97 15.17 13.25
CA ALA A 16 5.25 16.47 12.69
C ALA A 16 4.46 17.55 13.44
N LYS A 17 5.16 18.54 14.02
CA LYS A 17 4.53 19.58 14.83
C LYS A 17 4.31 20.83 13.98
N ARG A 18 3.12 21.45 14.13
CA ARG A 18 2.79 22.78 13.57
C ARG A 18 2.96 22.86 12.04
N THR A 19 2.59 21.82 11.30
CA THR A 19 2.62 21.83 9.83
C THR A 19 1.44 21.05 9.26
N VAL A 20 0.86 21.58 8.19
CA VAL A 20 -0.19 20.94 7.38
C VAL A 20 0.39 20.17 6.18
N ASN A 21 1.66 20.37 5.88
CA ASN A 21 2.40 19.66 4.84
C ASN A 21 3.67 19.04 5.44
N PRO A 22 3.52 17.95 6.21
CA PRO A 22 4.64 17.32 6.89
C PRO A 22 5.57 16.64 5.88
N VAL A 23 6.87 16.94 5.99
CA VAL A 23 7.94 16.23 5.27
C VAL A 23 8.74 15.46 6.30
N TYR A 24 8.83 14.15 6.13
CA TYR A 24 9.55 13.26 7.03
C TYR A 24 10.94 12.95 6.47
N ALA A 25 11.93 12.80 7.36
CA ALA A 25 13.25 12.32 6.98
C ALA A 25 13.19 10.83 6.60
N ALA A 26 13.93 10.41 5.58
CA ALA A 26 13.93 9.03 5.09
C ALA A 26 14.20 8.00 6.22
N LYS A 27 15.14 8.30 7.12
CA LYS A 27 15.46 7.43 8.27
C LYS A 27 14.27 7.13 9.19
N ASP A 28 13.26 8.00 9.22
CA ASP A 28 12.11 7.91 10.13
C ASP A 28 10.79 7.58 9.39
N ALA A 29 10.84 7.48 8.05
CA ALA A 29 9.68 7.28 7.19
C ALA A 29 9.91 6.29 6.03
N THR A 30 11.05 5.59 6.03
CA THR A 30 11.31 4.43 5.19
C THR A 30 11.16 3.19 6.07
N PHE A 31 10.30 2.27 5.63
CA PHE A 31 10.01 1.03 6.34
C PHE A 31 10.21 -0.13 5.38
N ASP A 32 11.09 -1.06 5.78
CA ASP A 32 11.33 -2.28 5.01
C ASP A 32 10.38 -3.38 5.48
N TYR A 33 9.75 -4.05 4.52
CA TYR A 33 8.86 -5.17 4.78
C TYR A 33 9.30 -6.41 4.00
N PRO A 34 9.60 -7.55 4.68
CA PRO A 34 9.99 -8.76 4.00
C PRO A 34 8.78 -9.38 3.28
N LEU A 35 8.91 -9.56 1.97
CA LEU A 35 7.87 -10.18 1.15
C LEU A 35 8.12 -11.67 0.96
N TYR A 36 7.11 -12.46 1.30
CA TYR A 36 7.12 -13.90 1.09
C TYR A 36 6.05 -14.28 0.09
N LEU A 37 6.42 -14.98 -0.99
CA LEU A 37 5.49 -15.47 -2.01
C LEU A 37 4.42 -16.43 -1.45
N SER A 38 4.66 -17.02 -0.27
CA SER A 38 3.71 -17.86 0.46
C SER A 38 2.61 -17.08 1.18
N LEU A 39 2.80 -15.76 1.36
CA LEU A 39 1.84 -14.86 2.00
C LEU A 39 1.21 -13.90 0.98
N ALA A 40 1.43 -14.12 -0.32
CA ALA A 40 0.93 -13.26 -1.39
C ALA A 40 -0.60 -13.18 -1.41
N ASP A 41 -1.28 -14.27 -1.06
CA ASP A 41 -2.74 -14.36 -0.89
C ASP A 41 -3.27 -13.46 0.23
N LYS A 42 -2.43 -13.15 1.22
CA LYS A 42 -2.78 -12.32 2.37
C LYS A 42 -2.32 -10.87 2.23
N LEU A 43 -1.34 -10.60 1.35
CA LEU A 43 -0.63 -9.32 1.26
C LEU A 43 -1.58 -8.12 1.09
N GLY A 44 -2.67 -8.31 0.33
CA GLY A 44 -3.82 -7.40 0.29
C GLY A 44 -3.46 -5.97 -0.13
N VAL A 45 -3.50 -5.06 0.85
CA VAL A 45 -3.35 -3.61 0.67
C VAL A 45 -2.26 -3.06 1.59
N VAL A 46 -1.58 -2.00 1.14
CA VAL A 46 -0.79 -1.13 2.02
C VAL A 46 -1.70 0.01 2.45
N GLU A 47 -1.88 0.16 3.75
CA GLU A 47 -2.75 1.18 4.32
C GLU A 47 -1.92 2.31 4.92
N PHE A 48 -2.34 3.53 4.66
CA PHE A 48 -1.80 4.73 5.27
C PHE A 48 -2.93 5.41 6.03
N ILE A 49 -2.79 5.57 7.34
CA ILE A 49 -3.79 6.28 8.16
C ILE A 49 -3.15 7.55 8.71
N VAL A 50 -3.74 8.68 8.36
CA VAL A 50 -3.25 10.01 8.75
C VAL A 50 -4.00 10.49 9.99
N TRP A 51 -3.23 10.82 11.01
CA TRP A 51 -3.72 11.35 12.27
C TRP A 51 -3.13 12.73 12.51
N ASP A 52 -3.97 13.68 12.92
CA ASP A 52 -3.50 14.87 13.61
C ASP A 52 -3.30 14.57 15.10
N LYS A 53 -2.23 15.12 15.68
CA LYS A 53 -1.91 14.92 17.09
C LYS A 53 -1.80 16.26 17.79
N ASP A 54 -2.84 16.58 18.55
CA ASP A 54 -2.84 17.65 19.52
C ASP A 54 -2.34 17.20 20.88
N LEU A 55 -2.07 18.16 21.77
CA LEU A 55 -1.58 17.88 23.13
C LEU A 55 -2.46 16.87 23.87
N MET A 56 -3.78 16.93 23.69
CA MET A 56 -4.76 16.16 24.47
C MET A 56 -5.57 15.14 23.66
N SER A 57 -5.66 15.29 22.34
CA SER A 57 -6.48 14.43 21.46
C SER A 57 -5.68 13.91 20.27
N LYS A 58 -6.31 13.03 19.48
CA LYS A 58 -5.84 12.60 18.16
C LYS A 58 -7.04 12.64 17.24
N ASP A 59 -6.93 13.39 16.15
CA ASP A 59 -8.00 13.54 15.19
C ASP A 59 -7.66 12.76 13.94
N TYR A 60 -8.63 12.01 13.43
CA TYR A 60 -8.47 11.25 12.20
C TYR A 60 -8.66 12.18 11.01
N LEU A 61 -7.69 12.22 10.09
CA LEU A 61 -7.74 13.08 8.92
C LEU A 61 -8.14 12.34 7.64
N GLY A 62 -7.93 11.02 7.59
CA GLY A 62 -8.21 10.21 6.42
C GLY A 62 -7.28 9.02 6.33
N GLU A 63 -7.51 8.20 5.32
CA GLU A 63 -6.71 7.03 5.00
C GLU A 63 -6.54 6.84 3.50
N VAL A 64 -5.53 6.05 3.13
CA VAL A 64 -5.29 5.59 1.77
C VAL A 64 -5.06 4.09 1.82
N SER A 65 -5.71 3.37 0.92
CA SER A 65 -5.46 1.95 0.70
C SER A 65 -4.88 1.76 -0.69
N LEU A 66 -3.63 1.31 -0.75
CA LEU A 66 -2.92 1.02 -2.00
C LEU A 66 -2.89 -0.51 -2.20
N PRO A 67 -3.77 -1.07 -3.05
CA PRO A 67 -3.80 -2.49 -3.32
C PRO A 67 -2.57 -2.94 -4.09
N LEU A 68 -2.16 -4.20 -3.91
CA LEU A 68 -0.98 -4.79 -4.54
C LEU A 68 -0.91 -4.56 -6.05
N GLU A 69 -2.05 -4.69 -6.74
CA GLU A 69 -2.18 -4.48 -8.19
C GLU A 69 -1.86 -3.06 -8.66
N ASP A 70 -1.91 -2.07 -7.77
CA ASP A 70 -1.67 -0.66 -8.07
C ASP A 70 -0.30 -0.16 -7.59
N TRP A 71 0.53 -1.04 -7.02
CA TRP A 71 1.87 -0.67 -6.54
C TRP A 71 2.72 -0.06 -7.66
N PHE A 72 2.80 -0.75 -8.80
CA PHE A 72 3.61 -0.34 -9.94
C PHE A 72 2.79 0.02 -11.18
N VAL A 73 1.47 -0.09 -11.12
CA VAL A 73 0.58 0.29 -12.22
C VAL A 73 -0.06 1.63 -11.89
N ASP A 74 0.12 2.62 -12.76
CA ASP A 74 -0.63 3.88 -12.67
C ASP A 74 -1.83 3.84 -13.62
N ARG A 75 -2.99 3.46 -13.08
CA ARG A 75 -4.24 3.43 -13.87
C ARG A 75 -4.73 4.83 -14.29
N ALA A 76 -4.30 5.89 -13.59
CA ALA A 76 -4.74 7.25 -13.87
C ALA A 76 -3.90 7.90 -14.98
N ASN A 77 -2.59 7.65 -14.99
CA ASN A 77 -1.65 8.28 -15.94
C ASN A 77 -1.12 7.31 -17.02
N GLY A 78 -1.45 6.02 -16.93
CA GLY A 78 -1.06 5.00 -17.91
C GLY A 78 0.44 4.72 -17.99
N THR A 79 1.21 5.15 -17.00
CA THR A 79 2.67 4.98 -16.95
C THR A 79 3.05 4.08 -15.79
N ASP A 80 3.62 2.92 -16.11
CA ASP A 80 4.10 1.98 -15.10
C ASP A 80 5.29 2.55 -14.33
N ARG A 81 5.38 2.22 -13.05
CA ARG A 81 6.44 2.67 -12.14
C ARG A 81 7.58 1.65 -12.15
N ALA A 82 8.81 2.13 -11.99
CA ALA A 82 9.96 1.24 -11.86
C ALA A 82 9.86 0.36 -10.61
N PHE A 83 10.20 -0.92 -10.76
CA PHE A 83 10.02 -1.92 -9.71
C PHE A 83 11.02 -1.79 -8.56
N ALA A 84 12.28 -1.49 -8.85
CA ALA A 84 13.33 -1.40 -7.82
C ALA A 84 13.23 -0.08 -7.05
N PHE A 85 13.47 -0.12 -5.74
CA PHE A 85 13.42 1.08 -4.89
C PHE A 85 14.48 2.12 -5.27
N ASP A 86 15.69 1.68 -5.61
CA ASP A 86 16.82 2.54 -5.97
C ASP A 86 16.89 2.88 -7.46
N ASP A 87 15.90 2.46 -8.27
CA ASP A 87 15.85 2.82 -9.68
C ASP A 87 15.70 4.34 -9.84
N SER A 88 16.48 4.93 -10.75
CA SER A 88 16.38 6.34 -11.12
C SER A 88 15.00 6.72 -11.68
N GLY A 89 14.29 5.77 -12.30
CA GLY A 89 12.92 5.93 -12.78
C GLY A 89 11.86 5.81 -11.69
N ASN A 90 12.22 5.35 -10.48
CA ASN A 90 11.27 5.22 -9.37
C ASN A 90 11.08 6.57 -8.67
N GLN A 91 10.04 7.29 -9.10
CA GLN A 91 9.68 8.60 -8.58
C GLN A 91 8.52 8.52 -7.57
N PRO A 92 8.53 9.34 -6.51
CA PRO A 92 7.41 9.42 -5.58
C PRO A 92 6.12 9.87 -6.27
N PHE A 93 4.99 9.27 -5.91
CA PHE A 93 3.67 9.58 -6.44
C PHE A 93 2.70 9.97 -5.34
N SER A 94 1.66 10.73 -5.69
CA SER A 94 0.64 11.22 -4.76
C SER A 94 -0.63 10.38 -4.84
N ILE A 95 -1.20 10.07 -3.67
CA ILE A 95 -2.48 9.40 -3.54
C ILE A 95 -3.38 10.27 -2.65
N ASN A 96 -4.61 10.53 -3.09
CA ASN A 96 -5.55 11.34 -2.33
C ASN A 96 -6.04 10.59 -1.10
N LEU A 97 -6.29 11.33 -0.02
CA LEU A 97 -6.88 10.77 1.19
C LEU A 97 -8.37 10.52 0.97
N ASP A 98 -8.81 9.32 1.33
CA ASP A 98 -10.20 8.94 1.45
C ASP A 98 -10.61 8.87 2.93
N SER A 99 -11.91 8.79 3.20
CA SER A 99 -12.43 8.63 4.55
C SER A 99 -13.49 7.55 4.56
N THR A 100 -13.31 6.54 5.40
CA THR A 100 -14.36 5.57 5.73
C THR A 100 -15.28 6.05 6.86
N ARG A 101 -15.00 7.21 7.47
CA ARG A 101 -15.81 7.78 8.56
C ARG A 101 -16.86 8.73 8.02
N ALA A 102 -18.13 8.42 8.28
CA ALA A 102 -19.30 9.16 7.79
C ALA A 102 -19.29 10.67 8.08
N ASN A 103 -18.61 11.10 9.16
CA ASN A 103 -18.57 12.51 9.58
C ASN A 103 -17.21 13.19 9.33
N THR A 104 -16.30 12.57 8.58
CA THR A 104 -15.00 13.15 8.26
C THR A 104 -14.88 13.33 6.75
N HIS A 105 -14.80 14.58 6.30
CA HIS A 105 -14.38 14.90 4.94
C HIS A 105 -12.85 14.86 4.88
N ALA A 106 -12.29 13.74 4.44
CA ALA A 106 -10.86 13.66 4.18
C ALA A 106 -10.47 14.65 3.07
N THR A 107 -9.42 15.42 3.31
CA THR A 107 -8.85 16.33 2.33
C THR A 107 -7.33 16.23 2.38
N GLY A 108 -6.69 16.42 1.23
CA GLY A 108 -5.24 16.30 1.08
C GLY A 108 -4.81 15.01 0.41
N SER A 109 -3.50 14.80 0.38
CA SER A 109 -2.88 13.64 -0.25
C SER A 109 -1.64 13.22 0.52
N VAL A 110 -1.26 11.95 0.37
CA VAL A 110 0.04 11.43 0.80
C VAL A 110 0.91 11.23 -0.42
N LYS A 111 2.17 11.65 -0.32
CA LYS A 111 3.19 11.37 -1.34
C LYS A 111 4.07 10.24 -0.86
N VAL A 112 4.11 9.15 -1.60
CA VAL A 112 4.80 7.91 -1.23
C VAL A 112 5.73 7.47 -2.35
N LYS A 113 6.80 6.77 -1.97
CA LYS A 113 7.69 6.05 -2.88
C LYS A 113 7.71 4.58 -2.42
N LEU A 114 7.52 3.66 -3.35
CA LEU A 114 7.50 2.22 -3.10
C LEU A 114 8.38 1.53 -4.14
N GLY A 115 9.06 0.47 -3.73
CA GLY A 115 9.87 -0.35 -4.62
C GLY A 115 10.42 -1.57 -3.91
N PHE A 116 10.86 -2.56 -4.68
CA PHE A 116 11.52 -3.74 -4.15
C PHE A 116 12.99 -3.47 -3.87
N VAL A 117 13.49 -4.15 -2.84
CA VAL A 117 14.90 -4.21 -2.49
C VAL A 117 15.34 -5.66 -2.57
N SER A 118 16.48 -5.93 -3.20
CA SER A 118 17.00 -7.30 -3.26
C SER A 118 17.43 -7.74 -1.86
N PRO A 119 17.01 -8.92 -1.37
CA PRO A 119 17.46 -9.44 -0.09
C PRO A 119 18.96 -9.76 -0.10
N ASN A 120 19.54 -9.96 -1.30
CA ASN A 120 20.98 -10.13 -1.49
C ASN A 120 21.42 -9.39 -2.77
N PRO A 121 22.22 -8.32 -2.67
CA PRO A 121 22.68 -7.56 -3.83
C PRO A 121 23.54 -8.38 -4.81
N ALA A 122 24.09 -9.52 -4.39
CA ALA A 122 24.84 -10.41 -5.25
C ALA A 122 23.96 -11.28 -6.17
N ILE A 123 22.66 -11.36 -5.90
CA ILE A 123 21.71 -12.16 -6.68
C ILE A 123 20.85 -11.19 -7.50
N PRO A 124 20.97 -11.17 -8.83
CA PRO A 124 20.03 -10.47 -9.69
C PRO A 124 18.63 -11.04 -9.49
N VAL A 125 17.68 -10.19 -9.13
CA VAL A 125 16.27 -10.54 -9.01
C VAL A 125 15.51 -9.83 -10.12
N ASP A 126 14.76 -10.59 -10.91
CA ASP A 126 13.80 -10.00 -11.84
C ASP A 126 12.54 -9.59 -11.07
N PHE A 127 12.46 -8.30 -10.74
CA PHE A 127 11.33 -7.78 -9.98
C PHE A 127 10.01 -7.77 -10.77
N HIS A 128 10.05 -7.83 -12.10
CA HIS A 128 8.85 -7.93 -12.92
C HIS A 128 8.18 -9.29 -12.71
N ASP A 129 8.98 -10.36 -12.74
CA ASP A 129 8.50 -11.72 -12.47
C ASP A 129 8.00 -11.86 -11.03
N VAL A 130 8.73 -11.28 -10.06
CA VAL A 130 8.31 -11.26 -8.65
C VAL A 130 6.96 -10.57 -8.49
N PHE A 131 6.78 -9.39 -9.09
CA PHE A 131 5.52 -8.66 -9.01
C PHE A 131 4.38 -9.43 -9.67
N SER A 132 4.62 -9.97 -10.87
CA SER A 132 3.63 -10.75 -11.61
C SER A 132 3.17 -11.97 -10.83
N GLU A 133 4.10 -12.68 -10.19
CA GLU A 133 3.79 -13.84 -9.36
C GLU A 133 3.05 -13.46 -8.07
N LEU A 134 3.42 -12.34 -7.44
CA LEU A 134 2.71 -11.79 -6.27
C LEU A 134 1.25 -11.47 -6.62
N VAL A 135 0.99 -10.74 -7.71
CA VAL A 135 -0.36 -10.39 -8.17
C VAL A 135 -1.15 -11.63 -8.58
N LYS A 136 -0.50 -12.60 -9.23
CA LYS A 136 -1.15 -13.85 -9.64
C LYS A 136 -1.61 -14.67 -8.44
N ARG A 137 -0.80 -14.74 -7.38
CA ARG A 137 -1.12 -15.49 -6.15
C ARG A 137 -2.06 -14.74 -5.21
N SER A 138 -2.09 -13.41 -5.27
CA SER A 138 -2.99 -12.60 -4.44
C SER A 138 -4.46 -12.73 -4.85
N ARG A 139 -4.73 -13.16 -6.09
CA ARG A 139 -6.08 -13.40 -6.58
C ARG A 139 -6.54 -14.79 -6.14
N PRO A 140 -7.60 -14.91 -5.30
CA PRO A 140 -8.18 -16.20 -5.02
C PRO A 140 -8.68 -16.83 -6.32
N SER A 141 -8.26 -18.06 -6.60
CA SER A 141 -8.75 -18.81 -7.75
C SER A 141 -10.26 -18.99 -7.64
N LEU A 142 -11.04 -18.28 -8.46
CA LEU A 142 -12.51 -18.42 -8.57
C LEU A 142 -12.93 -19.74 -9.25
N VAL A 143 -12.11 -20.79 -9.19
CA VAL A 143 -12.40 -22.09 -9.81
C VAL A 143 -12.71 -23.13 -8.73
N SER A 144 -13.83 -22.94 -8.03
CA SER A 144 -14.56 -24.03 -7.37
C SER A 144 -15.82 -23.51 -6.68
N ALA A 145 -16.79 -23.07 -7.47
CA ALA A 145 -18.19 -23.12 -7.07
C ALA A 145 -18.93 -23.93 -8.13
N PRO A 146 -19.27 -25.21 -7.89
CA PRO A 146 -20.22 -25.88 -8.77
C PRO A 146 -21.56 -25.14 -8.67
N PRO A 147 -22.22 -24.80 -9.78
CA PRO A 147 -23.59 -24.29 -9.74
C PRO A 147 -24.48 -25.43 -9.24
N VAL A 148 -24.94 -25.36 -7.98
CA VAL A 148 -26.02 -26.25 -7.55
C VAL A 148 -27.32 -25.67 -8.09
N LEU A 149 -27.58 -25.96 -9.37
CA LEU A 149 -28.93 -25.92 -9.91
C LEU A 149 -29.62 -27.22 -9.51
N THR A 150 -30.49 -27.16 -8.50
CA THR A 150 -31.58 -28.14 -8.40
C THR A 150 -32.88 -27.43 -8.06
N PHE A 151 -33.64 -27.26 -9.13
CA PHE A 151 -35.04 -26.93 -9.33
C PHE A 151 -36.00 -27.21 -8.15
N ALA A 152 -36.85 -26.21 -7.88
CA ALA A 152 -38.17 -26.41 -7.31
C ALA A 152 -39.13 -27.03 -8.33
N SER A 153 -39.93 -28.01 -7.90
CA SER A 153 -41.17 -28.55 -8.50
C SER A 153 -41.71 -29.57 -7.47
N CYS A 154 -42.96 -29.61 -7.03
CA CYS A 154 -44.19 -28.87 -7.26
C CYS A 154 -44.94 -28.77 -5.92
#